data_AF-A0A849PSF1-F1
#
_entry.id   AF-A0A849PSF1-F1
#
_cell.length_a   1.000
_cell.length_b   1.000
_cell.length_c   1.000
_cell.angle_alpha   90.00
_cell.angle_beta   90.00
_cell.angle_gamma   90.00
#
_symmetry.space_group_name_H-M   'P 1'
#
loop_
_entity.id
_entity.type
_entity.pdbx_description
1 polymer ?
#
loop_
_entity_poly.entity_id
_entity_poly.type
_entity_poly.pdbx_seq_one_letter_code
_entity_poly.pdbx_strand_id
1 'polypeptide(L)'
;MKYSNILPVIFATFMLMSMSAYAVPTVTIDSPTATTYDNATIDLNWSADETLGDAYYSLNDASNVSLAEGNLIYTGNWTSDDYILSSMVANAQQSGTVFYYGSQWHLILGGFLYGGLDSTKDALTWDGAVWQLNGSIDNGLYSLIGGRSSAVPETFYWDSQLHMIMGTGDGATRYGFTWNGTIWQTNSSVISGISSSTNSAITVFEKDNVWYAIQGNQAGTFNGYNWTGNTWQSDTAIVNGLSDIGQISTPNVFEMNGYWYLISGESSGNFYGYNWTGTSWQSDTAIIGGLATANIYTSPVIYELNDTMYFLSLDYTGTFKGYNITQSLDYNFINTTITGIEGQNTVVIYATNTSDDMGYSSVSFTVDAILDTGVQSNIDSAKALGELPAGAILGLTENVSVADGIRIGILAVILGFGMFMFTVWSKRG
;
A
#
# COMPACT_ATOMS: atom_id res chain seq x y z
N MET A 1 -28.48 74.13 -3.53
CA MET A 1 -29.76 73.56 -4.03
C MET A 1 -29.42 72.50 -5.06
N LYS A 2 -29.85 71.25 -4.79
CA LYS A 2 -29.87 70.04 -5.63
C LYS A 2 -28.55 69.51 -6.22
N TYR A 3 -27.96 68.57 -5.46
CA TYR A 3 -27.21 67.43 -5.99
C TYR A 3 -28.15 66.55 -6.84
N SER A 4 -27.75 66.16 -8.05
CA SER A 4 -28.43 65.15 -8.86
C SER A 4 -27.60 63.88 -8.91
N ASN A 5 -28.25 62.78 -8.52
CA ASN A 5 -27.73 61.44 -8.35
C ASN A 5 -27.14 60.85 -9.64
N ILE A 6 -25.93 60.30 -9.53
CA ILE A 6 -25.39 59.29 -10.45
C ILE A 6 -25.51 57.95 -9.70
N LEU A 7 -26.42 57.09 -10.15
CA LEU A 7 -26.47 55.69 -9.75
C LEU A 7 -25.49 54.90 -10.64
N PRO A 8 -24.62 54.05 -10.08
CA PRO A 8 -23.81 53.14 -10.88
C PRO A 8 -24.65 51.93 -11.29
N VAL A 9 -24.62 51.63 -12.59
CA VAL A 9 -25.16 50.39 -13.18
C VAL A 9 -24.30 49.23 -12.68
N ILE A 10 -24.85 48.43 -11.75
CA ILE A 10 -24.25 47.16 -11.34
C ILE A 10 -24.57 46.14 -12.44
N PHE A 11 -23.59 45.84 -13.28
CA PHE A 11 -23.61 44.64 -14.10
C PHE A 11 -23.41 43.44 -13.18
N ALA A 12 -24.50 42.74 -12.85
CA ALA A 12 -24.43 41.41 -12.28
C ALA A 12 -23.96 40.44 -13.37
N THR A 13 -22.67 40.13 -13.38
CA THR A 13 -22.13 38.98 -14.10
C THR A 13 -22.74 37.73 -13.46
N PHE A 14 -23.79 37.18 -14.07
CA PHE A 14 -24.25 35.84 -13.79
C PHE A 14 -23.14 34.89 -14.25
N MET A 15 -22.27 34.52 -13.32
CA MET A 15 -21.35 33.39 -13.50
C MET A 15 -22.25 32.16 -13.60
N LEU A 16 -22.45 31.64 -14.82
CA LEU A 16 -22.83 30.25 -15.01
C LEU A 16 -21.69 29.42 -14.40
N MET A 17 -21.79 29.10 -13.12
CA MET A 17 -21.15 27.89 -12.61
C MET A 17 -21.77 26.77 -13.44
N SER A 18 -20.98 26.15 -14.31
CA SER A 18 -21.37 24.85 -14.84
C SER A 18 -21.54 23.96 -13.62
N MET A 19 -22.79 23.66 -13.27
CA MET A 19 -23.06 22.49 -12.45
C MET A 19 -22.58 21.32 -13.31
N SER A 20 -21.35 20.86 -13.10
CA SER A 20 -21.04 19.49 -13.47
C SER A 20 -22.06 18.69 -12.66
N ALA A 21 -23.01 18.04 -13.33
CA ALA A 21 -23.75 16.99 -12.68
C ALA A 21 -22.70 16.05 -12.09
N TYR A 22 -22.70 15.91 -10.77
CA TYR A 22 -21.82 14.96 -10.12
C TYR A 22 -22.11 13.60 -10.75
N ALA A 23 -21.04 12.89 -11.13
CA ALA A 23 -21.21 11.57 -11.70
C ALA A 23 -21.70 10.63 -10.60
N VAL A 24 -22.56 9.69 -10.97
CA VAL A 24 -22.97 8.60 -10.07
C VAL A 24 -21.77 7.67 -9.90
N PRO A 25 -21.50 7.12 -8.69
CA PRO A 25 -20.35 6.25 -8.49
C PRO A 25 -20.47 4.98 -9.33
N THR A 26 -19.40 4.59 -10.01
CA THR A 26 -19.29 3.30 -10.68
C THR A 26 -18.82 2.27 -9.67
N VAL A 27 -19.69 1.29 -9.37
CA VAL A 27 -19.40 0.19 -8.44
C VAL A 27 -18.99 -1.05 -9.22
N THR A 28 -17.93 -1.74 -8.79
CA THR A 28 -17.48 -3.02 -9.36
C THR A 28 -17.45 -4.09 -8.29
N ILE A 29 -17.97 -5.29 -8.59
CA ILE A 29 -17.88 -6.46 -7.71
C ILE A 29 -16.87 -7.44 -8.31
N ASP A 30 -15.77 -7.66 -7.60
CA ASP A 30 -14.69 -8.56 -8.01
C ASP A 30 -14.91 -9.99 -7.49
N SER A 31 -15.55 -10.12 -6.33
CA SER A 31 -16.01 -11.39 -5.77
C SER A 31 -17.32 -11.17 -5.02
N PRO A 32 -18.31 -12.07 -5.14
CA PRO A 32 -18.32 -13.30 -5.93
C PRO A 32 -18.30 -13.03 -7.44
N THR A 33 -17.81 -14.00 -8.20
CA THR A 33 -17.95 -14.04 -9.67
C THR A 33 -19.16 -14.89 -10.04
N ALA A 34 -19.65 -14.77 -11.28
CA ALA A 34 -20.76 -15.56 -11.78
C ALA A 34 -20.36 -17.04 -12.03
N THR A 35 -20.16 -17.78 -10.95
CA THR A 35 -19.72 -19.18 -10.92
C THR A 35 -20.47 -19.97 -9.84
N THR A 36 -20.20 -21.27 -9.75
CA THR A 36 -20.63 -22.14 -8.65
C THR A 36 -19.54 -22.22 -7.59
N TYR A 37 -19.93 -22.09 -6.32
CA TYR A 37 -19.07 -22.21 -5.15
C TYR A 37 -19.47 -23.43 -4.33
N ASP A 38 -18.49 -24.28 -3.99
CA ASP A 38 -18.69 -25.46 -3.14
C ASP A 38 -18.72 -25.13 -1.63
N ASN A 39 -18.68 -23.84 -1.31
CA ASN A 39 -18.73 -23.30 0.04
C ASN A 39 -19.78 -22.19 0.11
N ALA A 40 -20.59 -22.20 1.17
CA ALA A 40 -21.59 -21.18 1.42
C ALA A 40 -20.96 -19.82 1.84
N THR A 41 -19.78 -19.83 2.46
CA THR A 41 -19.07 -18.62 2.84
C THR A 41 -18.18 -18.14 1.70
N ILE A 42 -18.43 -16.93 1.20
CA ILE A 42 -17.76 -16.36 0.04
C ILE A 42 -17.31 -14.93 0.39
N ASP A 43 -16.09 -14.57 -0.04
CA ASP A 43 -15.58 -13.21 0.11
C ASP A 43 -16.34 -12.25 -0.83
N LEU A 44 -16.76 -11.12 -0.29
CA LEU A 44 -17.34 -10.00 -1.00
C LEU A 44 -16.26 -8.93 -1.19
N ASN A 45 -15.66 -8.90 -2.38
CA ASN A 45 -14.64 -7.93 -2.78
C ASN A 45 -15.26 -6.99 -3.82
N TRP A 46 -15.08 -5.69 -3.62
CA TRP A 46 -15.70 -4.68 -4.46
C TRP A 46 -14.94 -3.35 -4.40
N SER A 47 -15.18 -2.51 -5.40
CA SER A 47 -14.56 -1.20 -5.55
C SER A 47 -15.53 -0.13 -6.06
N ALA A 48 -15.16 1.14 -5.87
CA ALA A 48 -15.80 2.29 -6.49
C ALA A 48 -14.77 3.22 -7.15
N ASP A 49 -15.18 3.97 -8.17
CA ASP A 49 -14.34 4.92 -8.91
C ASP A 49 -14.25 6.32 -8.28
N GLU A 50 -14.87 6.53 -7.12
CA GLU A 50 -14.83 7.80 -6.38
C GLU A 50 -15.02 7.61 -4.86
N THR A 51 -14.78 8.69 -4.10
CA THR A 51 -15.05 8.75 -2.66
C THR A 51 -16.54 8.60 -2.36
N LEU A 52 -16.87 7.64 -1.51
CA LEU A 52 -18.24 7.40 -1.06
C LEU A 52 -18.55 8.13 0.25
N GLY A 53 -19.80 8.56 0.41
CA GLY A 53 -20.36 8.95 1.70
C GLY A 53 -21.04 7.79 2.45
N ASP A 54 -21.49 6.75 1.73
CA ASP A 54 -22.06 5.54 2.35
C ASP A 54 -22.02 4.36 1.37
N ALA A 55 -21.99 3.13 1.91
CA ALA A 55 -22.07 1.91 1.12
C ALA A 55 -22.80 0.79 1.86
N TYR A 56 -23.49 -0.07 1.12
CA TYR A 56 -24.21 -1.21 1.66
C TYR A 56 -24.41 -2.31 0.61
N TYR A 57 -24.58 -3.55 1.08
CA TYR A 57 -24.96 -4.67 0.22
C TYR A 57 -26.31 -5.26 0.61
N SER A 58 -26.97 -5.89 -0.37
CA SER A 58 -28.12 -6.77 -0.18
C SER A 58 -27.80 -8.13 -0.79
N LEU A 59 -28.11 -9.20 -0.06
CA LEU A 59 -28.01 -10.58 -0.54
C LEU A 59 -29.41 -11.15 -0.67
N ASN A 60 -29.79 -11.61 -1.87
CA ASN A 60 -31.10 -12.23 -2.15
C ASN A 60 -32.29 -11.35 -1.74
N ASP A 61 -32.23 -10.05 -2.06
CA ASP A 61 -33.22 -9.04 -1.70
C ASP A 61 -33.46 -8.90 -0.18
N ALA A 62 -32.51 -9.36 0.65
CA ALA A 62 -32.54 -9.15 2.09
C ALA A 62 -32.33 -7.66 2.45
N SER A 63 -32.56 -7.33 3.73
CA SER A 63 -32.28 -6.00 4.25
C SER A 63 -30.82 -5.60 4.03
N ASN A 64 -30.61 -4.34 3.66
CA ASN A 64 -29.29 -3.79 3.41
C ASN A 64 -28.40 -3.93 4.65
N VAL A 65 -27.19 -4.42 4.44
CA VAL A 65 -26.15 -4.50 5.44
C VAL A 65 -25.14 -3.40 5.12
N SER A 66 -24.94 -2.48 6.07
CA SER A 66 -23.96 -1.40 5.93
C SER A 66 -22.57 -1.99 5.75
N LEU A 67 -21.94 -1.60 4.65
CA LEU A 67 -20.51 -1.70 4.45
C LEU A 67 -19.97 -0.42 5.07
N ALA A 68 -19.89 -0.38 6.41
CA ALA A 68 -19.48 0.81 7.15
C ALA A 68 -18.27 1.44 6.47
N GLU A 69 -18.22 2.78 6.40
CA GLU A 69 -17.08 3.54 5.88
C GLU A 69 -15.79 2.89 6.38
N GLY A 70 -15.15 2.14 5.49
CA GLY A 70 -13.94 1.42 5.78
C GLY A 70 -12.76 2.37 5.81
N ASN A 71 -12.87 3.50 6.51
CA ASN A 71 -11.70 4.17 7.04
C ASN A 71 -11.21 3.33 8.23
N LEU A 72 -10.51 2.24 7.90
CA LEU A 72 -9.40 1.59 8.60
C LEU A 72 -9.42 0.08 8.33
N ILE A 73 -8.67 -0.35 7.33
CA ILE A 73 -7.93 -1.60 7.49
C ILE A 73 -6.77 -1.25 8.44
N TYR A 74 -6.93 -1.73 9.68
CA TYR A 74 -6.14 -1.53 10.90
C TYR A 74 -6.55 -0.39 11.87
N THR A 75 -7.70 -0.52 12.54
CA THR A 75 -7.64 -0.49 14.02
C THR A 75 -7.46 -1.94 14.50
N GLY A 76 -6.27 -2.50 14.33
CA GLY A 76 -5.74 -3.19 15.49
C GLY A 76 -5.78 -2.17 16.61
N ASN A 77 -6.22 -2.55 17.81
CA ASN A 77 -5.91 -1.73 18.96
C ASN A 77 -4.44 -1.33 18.81
N TRP A 78 -4.16 -0.02 18.82
CA TRP A 78 -2.82 0.49 19.08
C TRP A 78 -2.50 0.17 20.55
N THR A 79 -2.58 -1.11 20.93
CA THR A 79 -1.81 -1.66 22.03
C THR A 79 -0.38 -1.64 21.53
N SER A 80 0.50 -1.16 22.40
CA SER A 80 1.94 -1.10 22.34
C SER A 80 2.69 -2.39 21.94
N ASP A 81 2.05 -3.35 21.28
CA ASP A 81 2.47 -4.76 21.32
C ASP A 81 2.76 -5.37 19.93
N ASP A 82 2.37 -4.76 18.81
CA ASP A 82 2.83 -5.16 17.45
C ASP A 82 3.94 -4.25 16.95
N TYR A 83 5.02 -4.21 17.72
CA TYR A 83 6.25 -3.57 17.30
C TYR A 83 7.00 -4.49 16.32
N ILE A 84 6.91 -4.22 15.01
CA ILE A 84 7.89 -4.77 14.05
C ILE A 84 9.29 -4.15 14.30
N LEU A 85 9.38 -3.03 15.03
CA LEU A 85 10.62 -2.27 15.30
C LEU A 85 10.76 -1.77 16.77
N SER A 86 10.42 -2.57 17.80
CA SER A 86 10.44 -2.15 19.24
C SER A 86 11.78 -1.78 19.81
N SER A 87 12.86 -2.17 19.14
CA SER A 87 14.21 -2.02 19.69
C SER A 87 14.98 -0.84 19.11
N MET A 88 14.39 0.00 18.25
CA MET A 88 15.11 1.13 17.68
C MET A 88 15.06 2.33 18.62
N VAL A 89 16.23 2.76 19.06
CA VAL A 89 16.38 3.80 20.09
C VAL A 89 15.81 5.12 19.58
N ALA A 90 14.65 5.49 20.13
CA ALA A 90 14.04 6.81 20.03
C ALA A 90 15.07 7.87 20.41
N ASN A 91 15.46 8.76 19.48
CA ASN A 91 16.03 10.11 19.72
C ASN A 91 16.60 10.79 18.44
N ALA A 92 16.15 10.44 17.22
CA ALA A 92 16.71 11.04 16.02
C ALA A 92 15.67 11.36 14.94
N GLN A 93 15.87 12.47 14.22
CA GLN A 93 15.18 12.74 12.96
C GLN A 93 15.48 11.60 12.00
N GLN A 94 14.53 10.68 11.81
CA GLN A 94 14.72 9.53 10.94
C GLN A 94 14.19 9.85 9.55
N SER A 95 15.06 9.77 8.56
CA SER A 95 14.69 9.59 7.16
C SER A 95 15.13 8.20 6.74
N GLY A 96 14.52 7.63 5.72
CA GLY A 96 14.87 6.30 5.27
C GLY A 96 14.86 6.20 3.77
N THR A 97 15.41 5.10 3.27
CA THR A 97 15.21 4.68 1.90
C THR A 97 15.13 3.16 1.86
N VAL A 98 14.19 2.64 1.09
CA VAL A 98 13.97 1.21 0.90
C VAL A 98 14.44 0.84 -0.50
N PHE A 99 15.16 -0.27 -0.64
CA PHE A 99 15.62 -0.76 -1.93
C PHE A 99 15.69 -2.28 -1.94
N TYR A 100 15.55 -2.84 -3.14
CA TYR A 100 15.72 -4.27 -3.38
C TYR A 100 17.14 -4.56 -3.84
N TYR A 101 17.86 -5.46 -3.19
CA TYR A 101 19.19 -5.91 -3.61
C TYR A 101 19.41 -7.37 -3.18
N GLY A 102 20.17 -8.15 -3.95
CA GLY A 102 20.51 -9.52 -3.53
C GLY A 102 19.31 -10.45 -3.31
N SER A 103 18.18 -10.20 -3.97
CA SER A 103 16.88 -10.88 -3.79
C SER A 103 16.14 -10.59 -2.47
N GLN A 104 16.53 -9.52 -1.77
CA GLN A 104 15.89 -9.11 -0.52
C GLN A 104 15.60 -7.60 -0.51
N TRP A 105 14.61 -7.21 0.29
CA TRP A 105 14.34 -5.81 0.59
C TRP A 105 15.23 -5.35 1.73
N HIS A 106 15.76 -4.14 1.58
CA HIS A 106 16.62 -3.49 2.55
C HIS A 106 16.09 -2.10 2.86
N LEU A 107 16.33 -1.63 4.08
CA LEU A 107 15.99 -0.30 4.55
C LEU A 107 17.24 0.31 5.16
N ILE A 108 17.69 1.47 4.68
CA ILE A 108 18.73 2.26 5.35
C ILE A 108 18.05 3.45 6.01
N LEU A 109 18.28 3.59 7.31
CA LEU A 109 17.83 4.74 8.07
C LEU A 109 18.96 5.77 8.21
N GLY A 110 18.64 7.02 7.93
CA GLY A 110 19.44 8.18 8.26
C GLY A 110 18.86 8.90 9.47
N GLY A 111 19.72 9.24 10.45
CA GLY A 111 19.30 9.79 11.73
C GLY A 111 20.02 11.09 12.11
N PHE A 112 19.30 12.03 12.74
CA PHE A 112 19.88 13.15 13.51
C PHE A 112 20.03 12.85 15.00
N LEU A 113 21.24 12.58 15.50
CA LEU A 113 21.50 12.58 16.95
C LEU A 113 22.02 13.94 17.42
N TYR A 114 21.22 14.61 18.26
CA TYR A 114 21.69 15.74 19.07
C TYR A 114 22.59 15.19 20.18
N GLY A 115 23.91 15.45 20.13
CA GLY A 115 24.81 15.20 21.25
C GLY A 115 26.04 14.32 21.01
N GLY A 116 26.36 13.96 19.75
CA GLY A 116 27.66 13.35 19.42
C GLY A 116 27.86 11.91 19.92
N LEU A 117 26.81 11.24 20.36
CA LEU A 117 26.78 9.79 20.51
C LEU A 117 26.44 9.16 19.16
N ASP A 118 27.00 7.98 18.92
CA ASP A 118 27.04 7.27 17.64
C ASP A 118 25.64 7.20 17.00
N SER A 119 25.48 7.76 15.79
CA SER A 119 24.24 7.61 15.02
C SER A 119 24.07 6.13 14.73
N THR A 120 23.13 5.47 15.41
CA THR A 120 22.63 4.16 15.04
C THR A 120 21.98 4.30 13.68
N LYS A 121 22.81 4.22 12.65
CA LYS A 121 22.40 3.97 11.29
C LYS A 121 22.09 2.51 11.26
N ASP A 122 20.82 2.23 11.34
CA ASP A 122 20.36 0.87 11.33
C ASP A 122 19.96 0.59 9.89
N ALA A 123 20.75 -0.25 9.23
CA ALA A 123 20.28 -0.91 8.05
C ALA A 123 19.51 -2.17 8.44
N LEU A 124 18.39 -2.40 7.77
CA LEU A 124 17.54 -3.56 7.99
C LEU A 124 17.40 -4.36 6.71
N THR A 125 17.08 -5.64 6.85
CA THR A 125 16.75 -6.55 5.75
C THR A 125 15.46 -7.27 6.08
N TRP A 126 14.55 -7.32 5.12
CA TRP A 126 13.30 -8.05 5.25
C TRP A 126 13.56 -9.56 5.14
N ASP A 127 13.11 -10.32 6.14
CA ASP A 127 13.25 -11.78 6.16
C ASP A 127 12.04 -12.53 5.58
N GLY A 128 11.01 -11.81 5.14
CA GLY A 128 9.72 -12.37 4.70
C GLY A 128 8.58 -12.14 5.69
N ALA A 129 8.89 -11.81 6.94
CA ALA A 129 7.90 -11.56 8.00
C ALA A 129 8.18 -10.27 8.79
N VAL A 130 9.44 -9.94 9.05
CA VAL A 130 9.86 -8.77 9.82
C VAL A 130 11.16 -8.17 9.29
N TRP A 131 11.42 -6.90 9.65
CA TRP A 131 12.67 -6.22 9.35
C TRP A 131 13.74 -6.59 10.40
N GLN A 132 14.87 -7.13 9.95
CA GLN A 132 15.99 -7.56 10.79
C GLN A 132 17.18 -6.62 10.65
N LEU A 133 17.83 -6.27 11.76
CA LEU A 133 19.07 -5.47 11.71
C LEU A 133 20.15 -6.19 10.88
N ASN A 134 20.73 -5.47 9.93
CA ASN A 134 21.76 -5.97 9.03
C ASN A 134 22.81 -4.89 8.73
N GLY A 135 23.80 -4.76 9.62
CA GLY A 135 24.91 -3.80 9.46
C GLY A 135 25.86 -4.08 8.29
N SER A 136 25.65 -5.15 7.51
CA SER A 136 26.41 -5.34 6.28
C SER A 136 25.96 -4.40 5.15
N ILE A 137 24.74 -3.86 5.25
CA ILE A 137 24.10 -3.07 4.20
C ILE A 137 24.48 -1.59 4.25
N ASP A 138 24.75 -1.03 5.44
CA ASP A 138 25.26 0.34 5.60
C ASP A 138 26.81 0.40 5.73
N ASN A 139 27.48 -0.72 5.45
CA ASN A 139 28.92 -0.86 5.58
C ASN A 139 29.68 0.24 4.79
N GLY A 140 30.66 0.85 5.47
CA GLY A 140 31.50 1.94 4.94
C GLY A 140 30.90 3.34 5.03
N LEU A 141 29.57 3.49 5.16
CA LEU A 141 28.94 4.81 5.15
C LEU A 141 29.41 5.71 6.28
N TYR A 142 29.59 5.16 7.47
CA TYR A 142 30.01 5.93 8.65
C TYR A 142 31.36 6.63 8.45
N SER A 143 32.38 5.88 8.01
CA SER A 143 33.72 6.41 7.76
C SER A 143 33.74 7.46 6.65
N LEU A 144 32.87 7.32 5.65
CA LEU A 144 32.89 8.19 4.47
C LEU A 144 32.27 9.56 4.73
N ILE A 145 31.34 9.67 5.67
CA ILE A 145 30.70 10.95 6.02
C ILE A 145 31.27 11.60 7.28
N GLY A 146 32.33 11.03 7.85
CA GLY A 146 33.03 11.59 9.01
C GLY A 146 32.16 11.71 10.27
N GLY A 147 31.24 10.78 10.49
CA GLY A 147 30.36 10.78 11.67
C GLY A 147 29.28 11.88 11.69
N ARG A 148 28.97 12.52 10.55
CA ARG A 148 27.91 13.54 10.48
C ARG A 148 26.52 12.91 10.61
N SER A 149 25.75 13.41 11.56
CA SER A 149 24.49 12.84 12.05
C SER A 149 23.27 13.52 11.44
N SER A 150 23.09 13.52 10.12
CA SER A 150 21.81 13.92 9.54
C SER A 150 21.79 13.58 8.06
N ALA A 151 21.61 12.29 7.76
CA ALA A 151 21.51 11.83 6.40
C ALA A 151 20.03 11.68 6.03
N VAL A 152 19.62 12.25 4.90
CA VAL A 152 18.40 11.83 4.22
C VAL A 152 18.85 10.97 3.03
N PRO A 153 18.95 9.65 3.19
CA PRO A 153 19.39 8.78 2.12
C PRO A 153 18.28 8.65 1.08
N GLU A 154 18.68 8.63 -0.18
CA GLU A 154 17.86 8.23 -1.31
C GLU A 154 18.65 7.22 -2.13
N THR A 155 18.16 5.99 -2.22
CA THR A 155 18.74 4.95 -3.07
C THR A 155 17.98 4.79 -4.36
N PHE A 156 18.71 4.52 -5.44
CA PHE A 156 18.13 4.29 -6.76
C PHE A 156 19.07 3.44 -7.61
N TYR A 157 18.49 2.71 -8.56
CA TYR A 157 19.25 1.96 -9.55
C TYR A 157 19.47 2.83 -10.78
N TRP A 158 20.72 3.06 -11.15
CA TRP A 158 21.06 3.75 -12.39
C TRP A 158 22.12 2.93 -13.11
N ASP A 159 21.89 2.65 -14.41
CA ASP A 159 22.75 1.78 -15.23
C ASP A 159 22.98 0.39 -14.62
N SER A 160 21.93 -0.19 -14.02
CA SER A 160 21.95 -1.48 -13.30
C SER A 160 22.85 -1.50 -12.05
N GLN A 161 23.30 -0.34 -11.58
CA GLN A 161 24.09 -0.21 -10.37
C GLN A 161 23.30 0.53 -9.30
N LEU A 162 23.45 0.10 -8.04
CA LEU A 162 22.80 0.74 -6.90
C LEU A 162 23.62 1.96 -6.47
N HIS A 163 22.97 3.12 -6.46
CA HIS A 163 23.51 4.39 -6.03
C HIS A 163 22.77 4.91 -4.80
N MET A 164 23.40 5.84 -4.10
CA MET A 164 22.76 6.57 -3.02
C MET A 164 23.19 8.03 -3.02
N ILE A 165 22.25 8.93 -2.79
CA ILE A 165 22.53 10.32 -2.45
C ILE A 165 22.17 10.53 -0.99
N MET A 166 23.07 11.16 -0.22
CA MET A 166 22.78 11.60 1.14
C MET A 166 23.03 13.11 1.25
N GLY A 167 22.01 13.86 1.66
CA GLY A 167 22.20 15.23 2.16
C GLY A 167 22.70 15.22 3.60
N THR A 168 23.50 16.21 4.02
CA THR A 168 23.80 16.43 5.45
C THR A 168 22.95 17.55 6.05
N GLY A 169 22.51 17.38 7.29
CA GLY A 169 21.76 18.40 8.04
C GLY A 169 22.53 19.67 8.41
N ASP A 170 23.85 19.69 8.21
CA ASP A 170 24.62 20.96 8.25
C ASP A 170 24.46 21.79 6.97
N GLY A 171 23.84 21.22 5.94
CA GLY A 171 23.35 21.91 4.77
C GLY A 171 24.35 22.37 3.73
N ALA A 172 25.63 22.06 3.91
CA ALA A 172 26.66 22.41 2.95
C ALA A 172 27.13 21.21 2.12
N THR A 173 26.97 19.99 2.65
CA THR A 173 27.61 18.81 2.05
C THR A 173 26.57 17.82 1.54
N ARG A 174 26.79 17.35 0.31
CA ARG A 174 26.06 16.23 -0.26
C ARG A 174 27.07 15.15 -0.63
N TYR A 175 26.69 13.91 -0.41
CA TYR A 175 27.51 12.77 -0.76
C TYR A 175 26.78 11.89 -1.75
N GLY A 176 27.48 11.51 -2.82
CA GLY A 176 27.06 10.48 -3.74
C GLY A 176 27.83 9.20 -3.42
N PHE A 177 27.14 8.07 -3.51
CA PHE A 177 27.73 6.75 -3.28
C PHE A 177 27.33 5.78 -4.38
N THR A 178 28.12 4.73 -4.49
CA THR A 178 27.88 3.60 -5.38
C THR A 178 28.16 2.32 -4.60
N TRP A 179 27.21 1.39 -4.64
CA TRP A 179 27.37 0.08 -4.02
C TRP A 179 28.18 -0.83 -4.92
N ASN A 180 29.22 -1.45 -4.37
CA ASN A 180 30.06 -2.42 -5.11
C ASN A 180 29.69 -3.89 -4.82
N GLY A 181 28.62 -4.12 -4.08
CA GLY A 181 28.18 -5.43 -3.63
C GLY A 181 28.56 -5.77 -2.18
N THR A 182 29.42 -4.98 -1.53
CA THR A 182 29.90 -5.25 -0.16
C THR A 182 30.08 -4.00 0.69
N ILE A 183 30.43 -2.87 0.07
CA ILE A 183 30.65 -1.60 0.75
C ILE A 183 30.22 -0.44 -0.15
N TRP A 184 29.67 0.61 0.46
CA TRP A 184 29.42 1.86 -0.24
C TRP A 184 30.74 2.58 -0.54
N GLN A 185 30.90 3.08 -1.75
CA GLN A 185 32.07 3.85 -2.19
C GLN A 185 31.64 5.26 -2.59
N THR A 186 32.41 6.28 -2.20
CA THR A 186 32.13 7.66 -2.62
C THR A 186 32.20 7.79 -4.12
N ASN A 187 31.17 8.38 -4.71
CA ASN A 187 31.10 8.68 -6.13
C ASN A 187 30.48 10.07 -6.33
N SER A 188 31.33 11.06 -6.61
CA SER A 188 30.89 12.44 -6.80
C SER A 188 30.14 12.67 -8.11
N SER A 189 30.25 11.76 -9.11
CA SER A 189 29.50 11.91 -10.37
C SER A 189 28.00 11.81 -10.15
N VAL A 190 27.56 11.02 -9.16
CA VAL A 190 26.16 10.79 -8.80
C VAL A 190 25.44 12.09 -8.38
N ILE A 191 26.18 13.05 -7.84
CA ILE A 191 25.65 14.32 -7.33
C ILE A 191 26.13 15.53 -8.12
N SER A 192 26.88 15.31 -9.21
CA SER A 192 27.49 16.37 -10.02
C SER A 192 26.41 17.26 -10.63
N GLY A 193 26.40 18.54 -10.28
CA GLY A 193 25.45 19.54 -10.80
C GLY A 193 24.23 19.78 -9.93
N ILE A 194 24.00 18.97 -8.89
CA ILE A 194 22.93 19.23 -7.92
C ILE A 194 23.42 20.27 -6.91
N SER A 195 22.64 21.34 -6.71
CA SER A 195 23.03 22.40 -5.78
C SER A 195 22.96 21.93 -4.31
N SER A 196 23.89 22.42 -3.49
CA SER A 196 23.85 22.23 -2.04
C SER A 196 22.71 23.07 -1.44
N SER A 197 21.90 22.48 -0.56
CA SER A 197 21.00 23.25 0.29
C SER A 197 20.90 22.67 1.69
N THR A 198 20.56 23.52 2.65
CA THR A 198 20.35 23.15 4.03
C THR A 198 19.16 22.21 4.20
N ASN A 199 19.37 21.17 5.02
CA ASN A 199 18.37 20.15 5.36
C ASN A 199 17.58 19.67 4.14
N SER A 200 18.30 19.30 3.07
CA SER A 200 17.67 18.81 1.84
C SER A 200 17.49 17.31 1.86
N ALA A 201 16.24 16.91 1.68
CA ALA A 201 15.90 15.61 1.13
C ALA A 201 15.88 15.71 -0.40
N ILE A 202 16.13 14.59 -1.06
CA ILE A 202 16.07 14.48 -2.51
C ILE A 202 15.39 13.17 -2.85
N THR A 203 14.58 13.17 -3.89
CA THR A 203 14.09 11.95 -4.52
C THR A 203 14.58 11.90 -5.96
N VAL A 204 14.95 10.71 -6.41
CA VAL A 204 15.48 10.46 -7.75
C VAL A 204 14.61 9.43 -8.44
N PHE A 205 14.14 9.74 -9.63
CA PHE A 205 13.22 8.89 -10.38
C PHE A 205 13.48 8.97 -11.88
N GLU A 206 13.19 7.89 -12.59
CA GLU A 206 13.28 7.83 -14.05
C GLU A 206 11.90 8.00 -14.66
N LYS A 207 11.73 9.02 -15.50
CA LYS A 207 10.48 9.27 -16.24
C LYS A 207 10.81 9.44 -17.72
N ASP A 208 10.11 8.70 -18.59
CA ASP A 208 10.30 8.76 -20.04
C ASP A 208 11.76 8.53 -20.50
N ASN A 209 12.49 7.62 -19.84
CA ASN A 209 13.93 7.35 -20.02
C ASN A 209 14.86 8.54 -19.68
N VAL A 210 14.39 9.48 -18.86
CA VAL A 210 15.17 10.59 -18.36
C VAL A 210 15.17 10.54 -16.84
N TRP A 211 16.36 10.64 -16.25
CA TRP A 211 16.51 10.74 -14.80
C TRP A 211 16.21 12.16 -14.33
N TYR A 212 15.33 12.26 -13.35
CA TYR A 212 14.94 13.49 -12.67
C TYR A 212 15.29 13.42 -11.19
N ALA A 213 15.48 14.58 -10.59
CA ALA A 213 15.59 14.71 -9.15
C ALA A 213 14.79 15.90 -8.66
N ILE A 214 14.08 15.72 -7.55
CA ILE A 214 13.38 16.80 -6.85
C ILE A 214 13.97 16.89 -5.44
N GLN A 215 14.50 18.06 -5.14
CA GLN A 215 15.13 18.37 -3.85
C GLN A 215 14.21 19.30 -3.05
N GLY A 216 13.74 18.83 -1.90
CA GLY A 216 13.14 19.68 -0.89
C GLY A 216 14.21 20.45 -0.10
N ASN A 217 13.84 21.56 0.53
CA ASN A 217 14.78 22.39 1.27
C ASN A 217 14.22 22.92 2.59
N GLN A 218 15.10 23.53 3.38
CA GLN A 218 14.74 24.10 4.68
C GLN A 218 13.62 25.15 4.63
N ALA A 219 13.47 25.87 3.51
CA ALA A 219 12.43 26.87 3.38
C ALA A 219 11.06 26.28 2.99
N GLY A 220 11.01 25.02 2.57
CA GLY A 220 9.78 24.35 2.10
C GLY A 220 9.55 24.42 0.60
N THR A 221 10.52 24.99 -0.15
CA THR A 221 10.47 25.05 -1.61
C THR A 221 11.21 23.88 -2.25
N PHE A 222 10.98 23.67 -3.55
CA PHE A 222 11.52 22.54 -4.30
C PHE A 222 12.45 23.00 -5.42
N ASN A 223 13.57 22.30 -5.59
CA ASN A 223 14.49 22.48 -6.71
C ASN A 223 14.45 21.23 -7.60
N GLY A 224 14.19 21.43 -8.89
CA GLY A 224 14.12 20.36 -9.89
C GLY A 224 15.39 20.26 -10.71
N TYR A 225 15.72 19.03 -11.10
CA TYR A 225 16.87 18.70 -11.95
C TYR A 225 16.53 17.60 -12.94
N ASN A 226 17.19 17.61 -14.09
CA ASN A 226 17.24 16.47 -14.99
C ASN A 226 18.68 16.09 -15.34
N TRP A 227 18.91 14.82 -15.62
CA TRP A 227 20.21 14.29 -15.97
C TRP A 227 20.50 14.49 -17.46
N THR A 228 21.68 15.01 -17.77
CA THR A 228 22.11 15.29 -19.17
C THR A 228 22.96 14.19 -19.80
N GLY A 229 23.21 13.09 -19.08
CA GLY A 229 24.19 12.07 -19.43
C GLY A 229 25.53 12.22 -18.69
N ASN A 230 25.88 13.43 -18.24
CA ASN A 230 27.14 13.70 -17.52
C ASN A 230 26.99 14.50 -16.22
N THR A 231 25.94 15.30 -16.10
CA THR A 231 25.68 16.13 -14.92
C THR A 231 24.19 16.42 -14.79
N TRP A 232 23.74 16.63 -13.56
CA TRP A 232 22.43 17.19 -13.27
C TRP A 232 22.42 18.65 -13.70
N GLN A 233 21.41 19.05 -14.47
CA GLN A 233 21.15 20.46 -14.77
C GLN A 233 19.85 20.87 -14.10
N SER A 234 19.72 22.15 -13.75
CA SER A 234 18.48 22.67 -13.18
C SER A 234 17.36 22.58 -14.20
N ASP A 235 16.23 22.04 -13.77
CA ASP A 235 15.00 21.92 -14.53
C ASP A 235 13.86 22.42 -13.65
N THR A 236 13.40 23.64 -13.89
CA THR A 236 12.28 24.19 -13.10
C THR A 236 10.93 23.61 -13.54
N ALA A 237 10.84 23.00 -14.72
CA ALA A 237 9.59 22.45 -15.22
C ALA A 237 9.14 21.22 -14.42
N ILE A 238 10.09 20.39 -13.95
CA ILE A 238 9.76 19.18 -13.17
C ILE A 238 9.21 19.49 -11.77
N VAL A 239 9.36 20.72 -11.26
CA VAL A 239 8.78 21.17 -9.99
C VAL A 239 7.60 22.14 -10.17
N ASN A 240 7.15 22.37 -11.40
CA ASN A 240 5.99 23.22 -11.66
C ASN A 240 4.76 22.70 -10.90
N GLY A 241 4.07 23.60 -10.22
CA GLY A 241 2.85 23.29 -9.46
C GLY A 241 3.10 22.83 -8.02
N LEU A 242 4.35 22.55 -7.63
CA LEU A 242 4.70 22.36 -6.22
C LEU A 242 4.75 23.71 -5.52
N SER A 243 3.91 23.88 -4.50
CA SER A 243 3.89 25.06 -3.63
C SER A 243 4.95 24.96 -2.54
N ASP A 244 5.22 26.06 -1.84
CA ASP A 244 5.87 25.99 -0.53
C ASP A 244 4.96 25.23 0.44
N ILE A 245 5.50 24.20 1.09
CA ILE A 245 4.77 23.33 2.03
C ILE A 245 5.22 23.46 3.48
N GLY A 246 6.15 24.38 3.77
CA GLY A 246 6.74 24.52 5.10
C GLY A 246 8.09 23.84 5.25
N GLN A 247 8.75 24.10 6.39
CA GLN A 247 10.20 23.87 6.53
C GLN A 247 10.58 22.39 6.40
N ILE A 248 11.75 22.16 5.79
CA ILE A 248 12.39 20.83 5.70
C ILE A 248 11.48 19.89 4.92
N SER A 249 11.20 20.27 3.67
CA SER A 249 10.39 19.45 2.77
C SER A 249 11.11 18.15 2.39
N THR A 250 10.41 17.03 2.49
CA THR A 250 10.92 15.67 2.24
C THR A 250 10.13 14.99 1.11
N PRO A 251 10.41 15.33 -0.16
CA PRO A 251 9.67 14.75 -1.28
C PRO A 251 10.03 13.28 -1.49
N ASN A 252 9.04 12.48 -1.86
CA ASN A 252 9.20 11.13 -2.40
C ASN A 252 8.28 10.98 -3.62
N VAL A 253 8.87 10.69 -4.78
CA VAL A 253 8.16 10.52 -6.06
C VAL A 253 8.04 9.04 -6.39
N PHE A 254 6.87 8.63 -6.84
CA PHE A 254 6.57 7.25 -7.19
C PHE A 254 5.59 7.18 -8.36
N GLU A 255 5.64 6.08 -9.10
CA GLU A 255 4.66 5.74 -10.12
C GLU A 255 3.67 4.72 -9.54
N MET A 256 2.38 4.94 -9.77
CA MET A 256 1.33 4.01 -9.39
C MET A 256 0.23 4.04 -10.45
N ASN A 257 -0.17 2.86 -10.93
CA ASN A 257 -1.20 2.71 -11.98
C ASN A 257 -0.92 3.52 -13.26
N GLY A 258 0.37 3.72 -13.61
CA GLY A 258 0.79 4.50 -14.78
C GLY A 258 0.71 6.02 -14.61
N TYR A 259 0.45 6.50 -13.39
CA TYR A 259 0.45 7.92 -13.03
C TYR A 259 1.57 8.21 -12.03
N TRP A 260 2.11 9.42 -12.12
CA TRP A 260 3.16 9.89 -11.21
C TRP A 260 2.56 10.64 -10.03
N TYR A 261 2.99 10.28 -8.83
CA TYR A 261 2.60 10.89 -7.57
C TYR A 261 3.82 11.40 -6.81
N LEU A 262 3.59 12.38 -5.95
CA LEU A 262 4.57 12.89 -5.01
C LEU A 262 3.90 13.05 -3.66
N ILE A 263 4.49 12.45 -2.62
CA ILE A 263 4.16 12.76 -1.24
C ILE A 263 5.36 13.46 -0.62
N SER A 264 5.14 14.60 0.03
CA SER A 264 6.18 15.29 0.79
C SER A 264 5.77 15.49 2.23
N GLY A 265 6.69 15.20 3.15
CA GLY A 265 6.57 15.59 4.55
C GLY A 265 7.15 16.98 4.82
N GLU A 266 6.96 17.48 6.05
CA GLU A 266 7.59 18.70 6.56
C GLU A 266 7.84 18.66 8.09
N SER A 267 8.52 19.67 8.63
CA SER A 267 8.99 19.75 10.02
C SER A 267 7.92 19.67 11.11
N SER A 268 6.68 20.05 10.83
CA SER A 268 5.52 19.99 11.74
C SER A 268 4.73 18.70 11.60
N GLY A 269 5.20 17.77 10.75
CA GLY A 269 4.65 16.43 10.61
C GLY A 269 3.44 16.31 9.69
N ASN A 270 3.14 17.34 8.88
CA ASN A 270 2.11 17.26 7.85
C ASN A 270 2.62 16.52 6.60
N PHE A 271 1.69 16.01 5.81
CA PHE A 271 1.93 15.45 4.49
C PHE A 271 1.22 16.26 3.42
N TYR A 272 1.83 16.35 2.25
CA TYR A 272 1.30 17.01 1.06
C TYR A 272 1.39 16.06 -0.11
N GLY A 273 0.23 15.74 -0.69
CA GLY A 273 0.09 14.85 -1.82
C GLY A 273 -0.09 15.63 -3.13
N TYR A 274 0.50 15.11 -4.19
CA TYR A 274 0.40 15.65 -5.54
C TYR A 274 0.32 14.54 -6.56
N ASN A 275 -0.35 14.80 -7.69
CA ASN A 275 -0.29 13.97 -8.88
C ASN A 275 0.19 14.80 -10.10
N TRP A 276 0.88 14.14 -11.02
CA TRP A 276 1.43 14.76 -12.22
C TRP A 276 0.39 14.78 -13.34
N THR A 277 0.13 15.97 -13.90
CA THR A 277 -0.85 16.18 -14.99
C THR A 277 -0.28 15.93 -16.39
N GLY A 278 1.00 15.60 -16.49
CA GLY A 278 1.75 15.60 -17.76
C GLY A 278 2.65 16.83 -17.91
N THR A 279 2.28 17.97 -17.34
CA THR A 279 3.04 19.23 -17.44
C THR A 279 3.37 19.91 -16.11
N SER A 280 2.61 19.60 -15.05
CA SER A 280 2.82 20.13 -13.70
C SER A 280 2.25 19.19 -12.65
N TRP A 281 2.75 19.30 -11.44
CA TRP A 281 2.13 18.74 -10.25
C TRP A 281 0.84 19.52 -9.94
N GLN A 282 -0.20 18.83 -9.51
CA GLN A 282 -1.38 19.44 -8.92
C GLN A 282 -1.62 18.81 -7.55
N SER A 283 -2.20 19.58 -6.63
CA SER A 283 -2.50 19.07 -5.29
C SER A 283 -3.49 17.91 -5.39
N ASP A 284 -3.16 16.82 -4.73
CA ASP A 284 -3.99 15.63 -4.60
C ASP A 284 -4.04 15.25 -3.13
N THR A 285 -5.14 15.59 -2.45
CA THR A 285 -5.30 15.26 -1.03
C THR A 285 -5.77 13.83 -0.80
N ALA A 286 -6.25 13.14 -1.85
CA ALA A 286 -6.72 11.77 -1.72
C ALA A 286 -5.56 10.79 -1.49
N ILE A 287 -4.42 11.01 -2.14
CA ILE A 287 -3.22 10.15 -1.98
C ILE A 287 -2.60 10.18 -0.57
N ILE A 288 -2.93 11.20 0.23
CA ILE A 288 -2.54 11.30 1.64
C ILE A 288 -3.73 11.08 2.59
N GLY A 289 -4.90 10.72 2.06
CA GLY A 289 -6.09 10.40 2.84
C GLY A 289 -5.81 9.22 3.77
N GLY A 290 -6.18 9.35 5.05
CA GLY A 290 -5.94 8.30 6.05
C GLY A 290 -4.52 8.23 6.60
N LEU A 291 -3.55 8.99 6.06
CA LEU A 291 -2.23 9.12 6.68
C LEU A 291 -2.36 9.96 7.95
N ALA A 292 -2.03 9.36 9.11
CA ALA A 292 -1.99 10.12 10.35
C ALA A 292 -0.83 11.11 10.29
N THR A 293 -1.07 12.36 10.67
CA THR A 293 0.02 13.31 10.93
C THR A 293 1.02 12.67 11.88
N ALA A 294 2.30 12.80 11.59
CA ALA A 294 3.33 12.44 12.54
C ALA A 294 3.65 13.64 13.43
N ASN A 295 4.37 13.43 14.53
CA ASN A 295 4.52 14.48 15.53
C ASN A 295 5.27 15.70 14.97
N ILE A 296 6.48 15.47 14.45
CA ILE A 296 7.37 16.47 13.86
C ILE A 296 8.38 15.76 12.93
N TYR A 297 8.85 16.48 11.91
CA TYR A 297 9.84 16.05 10.92
C TYR A 297 9.48 14.74 10.22
N THR A 298 8.41 14.78 9.42
CA THR A 298 8.02 13.61 8.63
C THR A 298 8.92 13.40 7.43
N SER A 299 9.29 12.14 7.18
CA SER A 299 10.00 11.72 5.96
C SER A 299 9.24 10.55 5.34
N PRO A 300 8.54 10.76 4.21
CA PRO A 300 7.81 9.70 3.55
C PRO A 300 8.79 8.78 2.80
N VAL A 301 8.61 7.47 2.97
CA VAL A 301 9.34 6.45 2.19
C VAL A 301 8.31 5.54 1.56
N ILE A 302 8.34 5.48 0.23
CA ILE A 302 7.39 4.67 -0.53
C ILE A 302 8.15 3.56 -1.22
N TYR A 303 7.61 2.35 -1.17
CA TYR A 303 8.21 1.18 -1.80
C TYR A 303 7.13 0.20 -2.24
N GLU A 304 7.41 -0.53 -3.30
CA GLU A 304 6.57 -1.61 -3.79
C GLU A 304 7.07 -2.95 -3.23
N LEU A 305 6.19 -3.77 -2.68
CA LEU A 305 6.48 -5.13 -2.22
C LEU A 305 5.36 -6.05 -2.70
N ASN A 306 5.69 -7.03 -3.55
CA ASN A 306 4.74 -7.99 -4.12
C ASN A 306 3.54 -7.29 -4.78
N ASP A 307 3.82 -6.39 -5.73
CA ASP A 307 2.82 -5.60 -6.47
C ASP A 307 1.92 -4.70 -5.59
N THR A 308 2.34 -4.48 -4.34
CA THR A 308 1.64 -3.63 -3.36
C THR A 308 2.54 -2.48 -2.93
N MET A 309 2.06 -1.26 -3.05
CA MET A 309 2.71 -0.04 -2.63
C MET A 309 2.49 0.16 -1.13
N TYR A 310 3.59 0.38 -0.43
CA TYR A 310 3.62 0.68 0.98
C TYR A 310 4.21 2.06 1.19
N PHE A 311 3.72 2.74 2.21
CA PHE A 311 4.22 4.01 2.70
C PHE A 311 4.70 3.85 4.13
N LEU A 312 5.90 4.34 4.43
CA LEU A 312 6.43 4.48 5.77
C LEU A 312 6.54 5.97 6.09
N SER A 313 5.88 6.38 7.16
CA SER A 313 6.12 7.66 7.82
C SER A 313 7.11 7.45 8.94
N LEU A 314 8.24 8.14 8.85
CA LEU A 314 9.20 8.27 9.94
C LEU A 314 9.02 9.63 10.62
N ASP A 315 9.11 9.69 11.96
CA ASP A 315 9.10 10.93 12.72
C ASP A 315 10.36 11.11 13.58
N TYR A 316 10.53 12.30 14.17
CA TYR A 316 11.66 12.63 15.05
C TYR A 316 11.79 11.74 16.29
N THR A 317 10.70 11.14 16.74
CA THR A 317 10.71 10.26 17.91
C THR A 317 11.22 8.86 17.57
N GLY A 318 11.49 8.57 16.29
CA GLY A 318 11.78 7.23 15.80
C GLY A 318 10.53 6.36 15.72
N THR A 319 9.34 6.96 15.73
CA THR A 319 8.08 6.22 15.54
C THR A 319 7.90 5.95 14.06
N PHE A 320 7.72 4.67 13.71
CA PHE A 320 7.38 4.23 12.37
C PHE A 320 5.87 4.02 12.26
N LYS A 321 5.27 4.56 11.20
CA LYS A 321 3.91 4.22 10.80
C LYS A 321 3.94 3.68 9.37
N GLY A 322 3.52 2.44 9.19
CA GLY A 322 3.42 1.79 7.88
C GLY A 322 1.98 1.77 7.38
N TYR A 323 1.79 1.97 6.09
CA TYR A 323 0.48 2.03 5.43
C TYR A 323 0.56 1.29 4.09
N ASN A 324 -0.53 0.60 3.70
CA ASN A 324 -0.69 0.07 2.36
C ASN A 324 -1.43 1.13 1.53
N ILE A 325 -0.79 1.66 0.49
CA ILE A 325 -1.32 2.76 -0.32
C ILE A 325 -1.84 2.31 -1.69
N THR A 326 -1.62 1.06 -2.11
CA THR A 326 -2.28 0.50 -3.31
C THR A 326 -3.80 0.47 -3.14
N GLN A 327 -4.28 0.26 -1.91
CA GLN A 327 -5.70 0.27 -1.61
C GLN A 327 -6.30 1.68 -1.48
N SER A 328 -5.49 2.75 -1.64
CA SER A 328 -5.93 4.13 -1.43
C SER A 328 -6.49 4.81 -2.68
N LEU A 329 -6.31 4.25 -3.89
CA LEU A 329 -6.79 4.89 -5.13
C LEU A 329 -7.78 4.04 -5.93
N ASP A 330 -7.79 2.73 -5.75
CA ASP A 330 -9.01 1.94 -5.97
C ASP A 330 -9.67 1.93 -4.60
N TYR A 331 -10.84 2.55 -4.45
CA TYR A 331 -11.58 2.50 -3.19
C TYR A 331 -12.09 1.05 -2.98
N ASN A 332 -11.17 0.15 -2.66
CA ASN A 332 -11.41 -1.25 -2.31
C ASN A 332 -11.87 -1.26 -0.87
N PHE A 333 -13.18 -1.18 -0.68
CA PHE A 333 -13.77 -1.22 0.64
C PHE A 333 -13.75 -2.67 1.16
N ILE A 334 -13.28 -2.82 2.40
CA ILE A 334 -13.23 -4.03 3.26
C ILE A 334 -13.78 -5.33 2.62
N ASN A 335 -12.91 -6.34 2.49
CA ASN A 335 -13.34 -7.74 2.33
C ASN A 335 -14.28 -8.12 3.49
N THR A 336 -15.57 -8.22 3.22
CA THR A 336 -16.53 -8.87 4.11
C THR A 336 -16.84 -10.26 3.57
N THR A 337 -17.36 -11.16 4.40
CA THR A 337 -17.83 -12.47 3.93
C THR A 337 -19.34 -12.48 3.87
N ILE A 338 -19.90 -12.96 2.77
CA ILE A 338 -21.31 -13.26 2.65
C ILE A 338 -21.54 -14.77 2.80
N THR A 339 -22.72 -15.15 3.33
CA THR A 339 -23.13 -16.55 3.43
C THR A 339 -24.30 -16.80 2.48
N GLY A 340 -24.00 -17.38 1.32
CA GLY A 340 -25.02 -17.78 0.35
C GLY A 340 -25.82 -18.99 0.84
N ILE A 341 -27.07 -19.07 0.39
CA ILE A 341 -27.90 -20.27 0.58
C ILE A 341 -27.68 -21.22 -0.59
N GLU A 342 -27.93 -22.51 -0.39
CA GLU A 342 -27.87 -23.50 -1.47
C GLU A 342 -28.71 -23.05 -2.69
N GLY A 343 -28.13 -23.21 -3.89
CA GLY A 343 -28.73 -22.78 -5.15
C GLY A 343 -28.30 -21.37 -5.56
N GLN A 344 -29.17 -20.69 -6.31
CA GLN A 344 -28.86 -19.39 -6.90
C GLN A 344 -28.93 -18.27 -5.85
N ASN A 345 -27.90 -17.42 -5.84
CA ASN A 345 -27.80 -16.23 -5.01
C ASN A 345 -27.55 -15.00 -5.87
N THR A 346 -27.94 -13.82 -5.40
CA THR A 346 -27.60 -12.53 -6.02
C THR A 346 -27.17 -11.56 -4.94
N VAL A 347 -26.00 -10.94 -5.12
CA VAL A 347 -25.56 -9.82 -4.28
C VAL A 347 -25.63 -8.54 -5.10
N VAL A 348 -26.13 -7.48 -4.46
CA VAL A 348 -26.16 -6.12 -5.00
C VAL A 348 -25.42 -5.22 -4.04
N ILE A 349 -24.50 -4.42 -4.55
CA ILE A 349 -23.81 -3.37 -3.78
C ILE A 349 -24.33 -2.02 -4.24
N TYR A 350 -24.60 -1.16 -3.27
CA TYR A 350 -25.00 0.23 -3.47
C TYR A 350 -23.96 1.13 -2.81
N ALA A 351 -23.68 2.24 -3.47
CA ALA A 351 -22.71 3.23 -3.03
C ALA A 351 -23.29 4.62 -3.27
N THR A 352 -23.23 5.50 -2.28
CA THR A 352 -23.59 6.91 -2.42
C THR A 352 -22.33 7.75 -2.36
N ASN A 353 -22.14 8.68 -3.28
CA ASN A 353 -21.07 9.65 -3.20
C ASN A 353 -21.37 10.74 -2.15
N THR A 354 -20.43 11.65 -1.90
CA THR A 354 -20.59 12.74 -0.92
C THR A 354 -21.65 13.79 -1.29
N SER A 355 -22.21 13.70 -2.50
CA SER A 355 -23.32 14.54 -2.97
C SER A 355 -24.67 13.81 -2.93
N ASP A 356 -24.73 12.65 -2.28
CA ASP A 356 -25.89 11.75 -2.17
C ASP A 356 -26.36 11.11 -3.50
N ASP A 357 -25.53 11.12 -4.55
CA ASP A 357 -25.83 10.38 -5.78
C ASP A 357 -25.48 8.90 -5.60
N MET A 358 -26.39 8.00 -6.02
CA MET A 358 -26.28 6.57 -5.73
C MET A 358 -25.99 5.72 -6.96
N GLY A 359 -24.89 4.99 -6.93
CA GLY A 359 -24.50 3.95 -7.88
C GLY A 359 -24.72 2.55 -7.32
N TYR A 360 -24.74 1.55 -8.21
CA TYR A 360 -24.86 0.16 -7.79
C TYR A 360 -24.25 -0.82 -8.80
N SER A 361 -23.99 -2.03 -8.32
CA SER A 361 -23.55 -3.19 -9.12
C SER A 361 -24.17 -4.47 -8.59
N SER A 362 -24.30 -5.50 -9.43
CA SER A 362 -24.86 -6.78 -9.02
C SER A 362 -24.20 -7.97 -9.71
N VAL A 363 -24.15 -9.09 -8.98
CA VAL A 363 -23.66 -10.37 -9.51
C VAL A 363 -24.51 -11.51 -8.96
N SER A 364 -24.81 -12.49 -9.82
CA SER A 364 -25.49 -13.73 -9.43
C SER A 364 -24.52 -14.89 -9.48
N PHE A 365 -24.50 -15.72 -8.44
CA PHE A 365 -23.64 -16.89 -8.28
C PHE A 365 -24.46 -18.08 -7.75
N THR A 366 -23.89 -19.29 -7.78
CA THR A 366 -24.54 -20.49 -7.24
C THR A 366 -23.73 -21.03 -6.08
N VAL A 367 -24.39 -21.45 -5.00
CA VAL A 367 -23.78 -22.25 -3.93
C VAL A 367 -24.24 -23.70 -4.11
N ASP A 368 -23.29 -24.62 -4.16
CA ASP A 368 -23.50 -26.06 -4.15
C ASP A 368 -22.69 -26.66 -2.99
N ALA A 369 -23.12 -26.33 -1.77
CA ALA A 369 -22.44 -26.73 -0.54
C ALA A 369 -22.97 -28.07 0.00
N ILE A 370 -24.04 -28.62 -0.61
CA ILE A 370 -24.55 -29.95 -0.27
C ILE A 370 -23.64 -31.00 -0.91
N LEU A 371 -22.86 -31.69 -0.07
CA LEU A 371 -22.15 -32.90 -0.46
C LEU A 371 -23.07 -33.83 -1.25
N ASP A 372 -22.65 -34.18 -2.48
CA ASP A 372 -23.36 -35.06 -3.40
C ASP A 372 -23.94 -36.27 -2.64
N THR A 373 -25.25 -36.21 -2.44
CA THR A 373 -26.04 -37.26 -1.78
C THR A 373 -25.94 -38.61 -2.50
N GLY A 374 -25.34 -38.65 -3.70
CA GLY A 374 -24.92 -39.86 -4.39
C GLY A 374 -24.08 -40.79 -3.52
N VAL A 375 -23.18 -40.27 -2.67
CA VAL A 375 -22.38 -41.11 -1.74
C VAL A 375 -23.26 -41.74 -0.65
N GLN A 376 -24.21 -40.97 -0.10
CA GLN A 376 -25.15 -41.47 0.90
C GLN A 376 -26.12 -42.50 0.30
N SER A 377 -26.59 -42.28 -0.93
CA SER A 377 -27.44 -43.25 -1.65
C SER A 377 -26.72 -44.56 -1.98
N ASN A 378 -25.41 -44.49 -2.29
CA ASN A 378 -24.59 -45.67 -2.53
C ASN A 378 -24.33 -46.45 -1.23
N ILE A 379 -24.13 -45.75 -0.11
CA ILE A 379 -24.02 -46.35 1.24
C ILE A 379 -25.33 -47.03 1.62
N ASP A 380 -26.48 -46.38 1.40
CA ASP A 380 -27.77 -46.93 1.78
C ASP A 380 -28.22 -48.07 0.84
N SER A 381 -27.81 -48.04 -0.43
CA SER A 381 -27.95 -49.15 -1.37
C SER A 381 -27.08 -50.35 -0.98
N ALA A 382 -25.84 -50.12 -0.52
CA ALA A 382 -24.97 -51.19 -0.02
C ALA A 382 -25.50 -51.83 1.28
N LYS A 383 -26.14 -51.05 2.16
CA LYS A 383 -26.87 -51.57 3.34
C LYS A 383 -28.09 -52.41 2.93
N ALA A 384 -28.83 -51.98 1.90
CA ALA A 384 -30.02 -52.68 1.42
C ALA A 384 -29.72 -54.01 0.71
N LEU A 385 -28.52 -54.18 0.14
CA LEU A 385 -28.07 -55.42 -0.49
C LEU A 385 -27.59 -56.50 0.49
N GLY A 386 -27.58 -56.22 1.80
CA GLY A 386 -27.25 -57.22 2.83
C GLY A 386 -25.76 -57.61 2.89
N GLU A 387 -24.87 -56.83 2.26
CA GLU A 387 -23.43 -57.11 2.22
C GLU A 387 -22.70 -56.72 3.53
N LEU A 388 -23.40 -56.13 4.50
CA LEU A 388 -22.84 -55.75 5.80
C LEU A 388 -23.41 -56.63 6.93
N PRO A 389 -22.55 -57.32 7.72
CA PRO A 389 -22.99 -58.11 8.86
C PRO A 389 -23.74 -57.26 9.90
N ALA A 390 -24.77 -57.84 10.51
CA ALA A 390 -25.48 -57.23 11.63
C ALA A 390 -24.49 -56.88 12.75
N GLY A 391 -24.32 -55.57 13.03
CA GLY A 391 -23.38 -55.05 14.03
C GLY A 391 -22.15 -54.32 13.47
N ALA A 392 -22.00 -54.19 12.15
CA ALA A 392 -20.98 -53.32 11.58
C ALA A 392 -21.25 -51.85 11.94
N ILE A 393 -20.30 -51.21 12.64
CA ILE A 393 -20.31 -49.76 12.90
C ILE A 393 -19.47 -49.10 11.81
N LEU A 394 -20.12 -48.30 10.97
CA LEU A 394 -19.47 -47.46 9.96
C LEU A 394 -19.17 -46.09 10.59
N GLY A 395 -17.91 -45.85 10.91
CA GLY A 395 -17.41 -44.53 11.27
C GLY A 395 -16.71 -43.90 10.08
N LEU A 396 -17.30 -42.86 9.49
CA LEU A 396 -16.54 -41.95 8.64
C LEU A 396 -15.67 -41.11 9.57
N THR A 397 -14.35 -41.26 9.46
CA THR A 397 -13.41 -40.34 10.11
C THR A 397 -12.98 -39.35 9.05
N GLU A 398 -13.33 -38.08 9.22
CA GLU A 398 -13.14 -37.06 8.19
C GLU A 398 -11.69 -36.60 8.03
N ASN A 399 -11.42 -36.17 6.79
CA ASN A 399 -10.38 -35.23 6.35
C ASN A 399 -8.92 -35.69 6.40
N VAL A 400 -8.49 -36.37 5.34
CA VAL A 400 -7.12 -36.18 4.82
C VAL A 400 -7.21 -35.20 3.65
N SER A 401 -6.90 -33.93 3.93
CA SER A 401 -6.61 -32.94 2.89
C SER A 401 -5.34 -33.36 2.18
N VAL A 402 -5.43 -33.69 0.88
CA VAL A 402 -4.27 -33.79 0.01
C VAL A 402 -4.28 -32.54 -0.86
N ALA A 403 -3.17 -31.80 -0.85
CA ALA A 403 -2.92 -30.73 -1.81
C ALA A 403 -3.21 -31.27 -3.23
N ASP A 404 -3.90 -30.47 -4.05
CA ASP A 404 -4.34 -30.76 -5.44
C ASP A 404 -5.79 -31.27 -5.63
N GLY A 405 -6.70 -31.05 -4.67
CA GLY A 405 -8.14 -31.19 -4.92
C GLY A 405 -8.65 -32.63 -5.06
N ILE A 406 -7.83 -33.63 -4.72
CA ILE A 406 -8.25 -35.03 -4.67
C ILE A 406 -8.77 -35.35 -3.28
N ARG A 407 -10.08 -35.60 -3.15
CA ARG A 407 -10.66 -36.15 -1.92
C ARG A 407 -10.59 -37.68 -1.94
N ILE A 408 -9.84 -38.26 -1.01
CA ILE A 408 -9.81 -39.71 -0.77
C ILE A 408 -10.70 -40.02 0.42
N GLY A 409 -11.80 -40.72 0.20
CA GLY A 409 -12.60 -41.28 1.29
C GLY A 409 -12.00 -42.60 1.77
N ILE A 410 -11.56 -42.66 3.03
CA ILE A 410 -11.14 -43.93 3.66
C ILE A 410 -12.35 -44.53 4.37
N LEU A 411 -12.77 -45.71 3.91
CA LEU A 411 -13.79 -46.51 4.58
C LEU A 411 -13.11 -47.49 5.53
N ALA A 412 -13.14 -47.22 6.83
CA ALA A 412 -12.71 -48.16 7.85
C ALA A 412 -13.89 -49.03 8.29
N VAL A 413 -13.82 -50.34 8.02
CA VAL A 413 -14.80 -51.30 8.54
C VAL A 413 -14.16 -52.04 9.69
N ILE A 414 -14.65 -51.78 10.91
CA ILE A 414 -14.23 -52.53 12.10
C ILE A 414 -15.18 -53.71 12.27
N LEU A 415 -14.70 -54.91 11.94
CA LEU A 415 -15.36 -56.16 12.30
C LEU A 415 -14.68 -56.68 13.56
N GLY A 416 -15.44 -57.27 14.50
CA GLY A 416 -14.99 -57.66 15.84
C GLY A 416 -13.80 -58.65 15.93
N PHE A 417 -13.14 -58.98 14.82
CA PHE A 417 -11.95 -59.83 14.76
C PHE A 417 -10.79 -59.25 13.90
N GLY A 418 -10.85 -57.99 13.47
CA GLY A 418 -9.74 -57.33 12.77
C GLY A 418 -10.17 -56.14 11.91
N MET A 419 -9.28 -55.15 11.76
CA MET A 419 -9.50 -53.96 10.95
C MET A 419 -9.11 -54.23 9.49
N PHE A 420 -10.05 -54.11 8.57
CA PHE A 420 -9.77 -54.13 7.13
C PHE A 420 -9.85 -52.71 6.59
N MET A 421 -8.80 -52.30 5.88
CA MET A 421 -8.71 -50.98 5.25
C MET A 421 -8.98 -51.14 3.75
N PHE A 422 -10.05 -50.54 3.25
CA PHE A 422 -10.33 -50.49 1.82
C PHE A 422 -10.04 -49.08 1.30
N THR A 423 -9.25 -48.99 0.24
CA THR A 423 -9.02 -47.72 -0.48
C THR A 423 -10.05 -47.60 -1.59
N VAL A 424 -10.94 -46.61 -1.51
CA VAL A 424 -11.89 -46.30 -2.58
C VAL A 424 -11.29 -45.22 -3.47
N TRP A 425 -11.30 -45.43 -4.79
CA TRP A 425 -10.90 -44.42 -5.77
C TRP A 425 -12.13 -43.66 -6.25
N SER A 426 -12.06 -42.32 -6.27
CA SER A 426 -13.03 -41.51 -7.02
C SER A 426 -12.53 -41.29 -8.46
N LYS A 427 -13.47 -41.18 -9.41
CA LYS A 427 -13.17 -40.91 -10.82
C LYS A 427 -13.26 -39.40 -11.05
N ARG A 428 -12.26 -38.83 -11.73
CA ARG A 428 -12.30 -37.44 -12.23
C ARG A 428 -13.56 -37.20 -13.07
N GLY A 429 -14.32 -36.18 -12.70
CA GLY A 429 -15.17 -35.41 -13.62
C GLY A 429 -14.30 -34.43 -14.39
#